data_AF-A0A1D6HIS7-F1
#
_entry.id   AF-A0A1D6HIS7-F1
#
_cell.length_a   1.000
_cell.length_b   1.000
_cell.length_c   1.000
_cell.angle_alpha   90.00
_cell.angle_beta   90.00
_cell.angle_gamma   90.00
#
_symmetry.space_group_name_H-M   'P 1'
#
loop_
_entity.id
_entity.type
_entity.pdbx_description
1 polymer ?
#
loop_
_entity_poly.entity_id
_entity_poly.type
_entity_poly.pdbx_seq_one_letter_code
_entity_poly.pdbx_strand_id
1 'polypeptide(L)'
;MSTANRYQHIKSTKPVVGKARKLKDLMIKSDNRICADCGAPDPKWASANIGVFLCLKCGDVHRALGPDISKVLSVTLDDWSDSDIDSMVEVGGNSYANSIYEAFLPKDHPKPKPDSTMEYRTKFIRAKYETQDFLKPSLRISSRSSFKSTTSVKSVDSNFSSTSRKDVFEDTREFVGELNITLVKGTNLAVRDMLTSDPYVVLTLGGQKVQSTVKKSDLNPVWNEVLKISVPRNYGPLKLVSFIIRTF
;
A
#
# COMPACT_ATOMS: atom_id res chain seq x y z
N MET A 1 62.42 28.50 6.59
CA MET A 1 61.58 27.28 6.62
C MET A 1 60.24 27.66 7.25
N SER A 2 59.25 27.94 6.41
CA SER A 2 57.93 28.44 6.82
C SER A 2 56.93 27.29 6.82
N THR A 3 56.33 27.00 7.98
CA THR A 3 55.36 25.91 8.18
C THR A 3 53.96 26.38 7.77
N ALA A 4 53.50 25.91 6.61
CA ALA A 4 52.14 26.14 6.14
C ALA A 4 51.14 25.28 6.92
N ASN A 5 50.30 25.94 7.71
CA ASN A 5 49.18 25.38 8.45
C ASN A 5 48.08 24.93 7.48
N ARG A 6 47.92 23.60 7.30
CA ARG A 6 46.87 23.03 6.44
C ARG A 6 45.59 22.86 7.26
N TYR A 7 44.65 23.78 7.06
CA TYR A 7 43.27 23.71 7.57
C TYR A 7 42.65 22.34 7.30
N GLN A 8 42.45 21.54 8.35
CA GLN A 8 41.60 20.36 8.31
C GLN A 8 40.15 20.83 8.35
N HIS A 9 39.45 20.66 7.23
CA HIS A 9 38.02 20.86 7.13
C HIS A 9 37.32 19.75 7.93
N ILE A 10 36.98 20.04 9.19
CA ILE A 10 36.13 19.17 10.02
C ILE A 10 34.77 19.10 9.31
N LYS A 11 34.51 17.99 8.61
CA LYS A 11 33.19 17.70 8.08
C LYS A 11 32.27 17.49 9.28
N SER A 12 31.47 18.52 9.57
CA SER A 12 30.38 18.47 10.54
C SER A 12 29.44 17.31 10.19
N THR A 13 29.53 16.22 10.93
CA THR A 13 28.55 15.14 10.92
C THR A 13 27.32 15.60 11.67
N LYS A 14 26.49 16.43 11.04
CA LYS A 14 25.14 16.67 11.54
C LYS A 14 24.35 15.36 11.40
N PRO A 15 23.69 14.87 12.46
CA PRO A 15 22.82 13.71 12.35
C PRO A 15 21.69 14.06 11.37
N VAL A 16 21.50 13.23 10.35
CA VAL A 16 20.42 13.40 9.37
C VAL A 16 19.10 13.09 10.07
N VAL A 17 18.54 14.08 10.75
CA VAL A 17 17.15 14.07 11.21
C VAL A 17 16.31 14.50 10.01
N GLY A 18 15.66 13.54 9.34
CA GLY A 18 14.86 13.82 8.14
C GLY A 18 14.29 12.57 7.50
N LYS A 19 13.29 12.73 6.63
CA LYS A 19 12.52 11.65 5.97
C LYS A 19 13.39 10.71 5.10
N ALA A 20 14.55 11.17 4.63
CA ALA A 20 15.59 10.32 4.05
C ALA A 20 16.04 9.19 4.99
N ARG A 21 15.90 9.36 6.32
CA ARG A 21 16.12 8.32 7.32
C ARG A 21 15.04 7.24 7.26
N LYS A 22 13.76 7.59 7.08
CA LYS A 22 12.67 6.59 6.97
C LYS A 22 12.91 5.61 5.82
N LEU A 23 13.27 6.12 4.64
CA LEU A 23 13.57 5.27 3.49
C LEU A 23 14.79 4.39 3.74
N LYS A 24 15.87 4.95 4.34
CA LYS A 24 17.05 4.17 4.73
C LYS A 24 16.73 3.09 5.76
N ASP A 25 15.93 3.40 6.78
CA ASP A 25 15.48 2.47 7.81
C ASP A 25 14.63 1.35 7.20
N LEU A 26 13.87 1.64 6.13
CA LEU A 26 13.15 0.62 5.38
C LEU A 26 14.11 -0.26 4.57
N MET A 27 15.12 0.32 3.91
CA MET A 27 16.10 -0.42 3.09
C MET A 27 16.97 -1.40 3.87
N ILE A 28 17.24 -1.14 5.16
CA ILE A 28 18.08 -2.02 5.98
C ILE A 28 17.37 -3.30 6.43
N LYS A 29 16.04 -3.40 6.28
CA LYS A 29 15.30 -4.64 6.55
C LYS A 29 15.77 -5.74 5.61
N SER A 30 15.94 -6.96 6.13
CA SER A 30 16.46 -8.13 5.39
C SER A 30 15.75 -8.35 4.06
N ASP A 31 14.42 -8.30 4.07
CA ASP A 31 13.59 -8.61 2.89
C ASP A 31 13.72 -7.55 1.79
N ASN A 32 14.15 -6.33 2.16
CA ASN A 32 14.38 -5.22 1.25
C ASN A 32 15.82 -5.19 0.70
N ARG A 33 16.71 -6.07 1.21
CA ARG A 33 18.08 -6.25 0.70
C ARG A 33 18.17 -7.16 -0.53
N ILE A 34 17.05 -7.73 -0.94
CA ILE A 34 16.91 -8.52 -2.16
C ILE A 34 15.80 -7.93 -3.03
N CYS A 35 15.91 -8.07 -4.34
CA CYS A 35 14.89 -7.61 -5.27
C CYS A 35 13.59 -8.38 -5.08
N ALA A 36 12.47 -7.66 -5.02
CA ALA A 36 11.14 -8.24 -4.79
C ALA A 36 10.75 -9.33 -5.80
N ASP A 37 11.19 -9.20 -7.06
CA ASP A 37 10.72 -10.07 -8.15
C ASP A 37 11.68 -11.18 -8.53
N CYS A 38 13.00 -10.97 -8.37
CA CYS A 38 14.00 -11.96 -8.80
C CYS A 38 15.00 -12.38 -7.73
N GLY A 39 14.92 -11.81 -6.53
CA GLY A 39 15.84 -12.10 -5.42
C GLY A 39 17.28 -11.60 -5.61
N ALA A 40 17.57 -10.83 -6.67
CA ALA A 40 18.91 -10.25 -6.86
C ALA A 40 19.30 -9.35 -5.68
N PRO A 41 20.54 -9.42 -5.17
CA PRO A 41 20.94 -8.69 -3.98
C PRO A 41 21.05 -7.18 -4.23
N ASP A 42 21.00 -6.41 -3.15
CA ASP A 42 21.23 -4.97 -3.07
C ASP A 42 20.48 -4.14 -4.13
N PRO A 43 19.13 -4.22 -4.15
CA PRO A 43 18.31 -3.44 -5.08
C PRO A 43 18.60 -1.93 -4.94
N LYS A 44 18.67 -1.24 -6.08
CA LYS A 44 18.99 0.21 -6.18
C LYS A 44 17.82 1.04 -6.71
N TRP A 45 16.73 0.38 -7.04
CA TRP A 45 15.50 1.00 -7.53
C TRP A 45 14.36 0.62 -6.60
N ALA A 46 13.28 1.38 -6.65
CA ALA A 46 12.06 1.06 -5.95
C ALA A 46 10.85 1.50 -6.75
N SER A 47 9.71 0.82 -6.56
CA SER A 47 8.41 1.28 -7.00
C SER A 47 7.69 1.90 -5.81
N ALA A 48 7.55 3.23 -5.82
CA ALA A 48 7.09 3.98 -4.65
C ALA A 48 5.63 3.72 -4.29
N ASN A 49 4.77 3.56 -5.30
CA ASN A 49 3.34 3.29 -5.12
C ASN A 49 3.05 1.81 -4.81
N ILE A 50 3.85 0.88 -5.34
CA ILE A 50 3.71 -0.56 -5.05
C ILE A 50 4.38 -0.91 -3.71
N GLY A 51 5.41 -0.18 -3.29
CA GLY A 51 6.12 -0.43 -2.04
C GLY A 51 7.22 -1.49 -2.13
N VAL A 52 7.89 -1.63 -3.27
CA VAL A 52 8.91 -2.68 -3.51
C VAL A 52 10.27 -2.12 -3.92
N PHE A 53 11.34 -2.81 -3.55
CA PHE A 53 12.72 -2.57 -3.97
C PHE A 53 13.14 -3.55 -5.07
N LEU A 54 13.78 -3.01 -6.10
CA LEU A 54 14.01 -3.64 -7.39
C LEU A 54 15.50 -3.56 -7.79
N CYS A 55 16.00 -4.61 -8.44
CA CYS A 55 17.27 -4.54 -9.16
C CYS A 55 17.08 -3.76 -10.47
N LEU A 56 18.18 -3.41 -11.15
CA LEU A 56 18.13 -2.65 -12.40
C LEU A 56 17.22 -3.32 -13.45
N LYS A 57 17.46 -4.61 -13.73
CA LYS A 57 16.70 -5.37 -14.75
C LYS A 57 15.20 -5.42 -14.47
N CYS A 58 14.78 -5.65 -13.23
CA CYS A 58 13.35 -5.65 -12.87
C CYS A 58 12.78 -4.23 -12.86
N GLY A 59 13.57 -3.23 -12.44
CA GLY A 59 13.21 -1.81 -12.55
C GLY A 59 12.88 -1.40 -13.98
N ASP A 60 13.64 -1.87 -14.97
CA ASP A 60 13.37 -1.60 -16.39
C ASP A 60 12.04 -2.18 -16.86
N VAL A 61 11.69 -3.40 -16.42
CA VAL A 61 10.37 -3.99 -16.70
C VAL A 61 9.27 -3.18 -16.04
N HIS A 62 9.45 -2.78 -14.78
CA HIS A 62 8.48 -1.95 -14.05
C HIS A 62 8.25 -0.60 -14.73
N ARG A 63 9.28 0.04 -15.29
CA ARG A 63 9.13 1.28 -16.08
C ARG A 63 8.23 1.07 -17.29
N ALA A 64 8.36 -0.08 -17.96
CA ALA A 64 7.55 -0.42 -19.12
C ALA A 64 6.07 -0.71 -18.78
N LEU A 65 5.72 -0.93 -17.50
CA LEU A 65 4.32 -1.00 -17.05
C LEU A 65 3.64 0.38 -17.01
N GLY A 66 4.42 1.46 -16.95
CA GLY A 66 3.92 2.82 -16.81
C GLY A 66 3.64 3.25 -15.36
N PRO A 67 3.63 4.57 -15.08
CA PRO A 67 3.54 5.12 -13.73
C PRO A 67 2.19 4.89 -13.02
N ASP A 68 1.12 4.63 -13.78
CA ASP A 68 -0.20 4.30 -13.23
C ASP A 68 -0.19 2.94 -12.51
N ILE A 69 0.66 2.03 -12.96
CA ILE A 69 0.86 0.71 -12.33
C ILE A 69 2.07 0.79 -11.39
N SER A 70 3.21 1.27 -11.88
CA SER A 70 4.47 1.27 -11.13
C SER A 70 5.25 2.56 -11.31
N LYS A 71 5.31 3.39 -10.26
CA LYS A 71 6.13 4.60 -10.19
C LYS A 71 7.55 4.25 -9.73
N VAL A 72 8.46 4.07 -10.69
CA VAL A 72 9.86 3.66 -10.43
C VAL A 72 10.76 4.86 -10.13
N LEU A 73 11.48 4.80 -9.01
CA LEU A 73 12.48 5.79 -8.58
C LEU A 73 13.79 5.11 -8.15
N SER A 74 14.91 5.76 -8.40
CA SER A 74 16.23 5.42 -7.88
C SER A 74 16.27 5.71 -6.40
N VAL A 75 16.77 4.79 -5.60
CA VAL A 75 16.90 5.01 -4.15
C VAL A 75 18.01 6.00 -3.79
N THR A 76 18.90 6.32 -4.73
CA THR A 76 20.05 7.22 -4.50
C THR A 76 20.11 8.42 -5.45
N LEU A 77 19.55 8.31 -6.66
CA LEU A 77 19.76 9.32 -7.72
C LEU A 77 18.53 10.21 -7.95
N ASP A 78 17.34 9.77 -7.57
CA ASP A 78 16.11 10.52 -7.81
C ASP A 78 15.67 11.25 -6.54
N ASP A 79 14.97 12.37 -6.72
CA ASP A 79 14.32 13.07 -5.64
C ASP A 79 13.02 12.37 -5.25
N TRP A 80 12.88 12.08 -3.96
CA TRP A 80 11.70 11.43 -3.39
C TRP A 80 10.80 12.47 -2.77
N SER A 81 9.53 12.49 -3.18
CA SER A 81 8.54 13.30 -2.48
C SER A 81 8.22 12.68 -1.11
N ASP A 82 7.68 13.51 -0.23
CA ASP A 82 7.18 13.05 1.07
C ASP A 82 6.11 11.96 0.93
N SER A 83 5.20 12.12 -0.05
CA SER A 83 4.15 11.13 -0.32
C SER A 83 4.71 9.81 -0.83
N ASP A 84 5.80 9.84 -1.60
CA ASP A 84 6.47 8.62 -2.09
C ASP A 84 7.12 7.84 -0.95
N ILE A 85 7.78 8.54 -0.03
CA ILE A 85 8.38 7.92 1.16
C ILE A 85 7.30 7.34 2.07
N ASP A 86 6.23 8.11 2.32
CA ASP A 86 5.15 7.65 3.18
C ASP A 86 4.41 6.45 2.55
N SER A 87 4.23 6.42 1.22
CA SER A 87 3.68 5.25 0.50
C SER A 87 4.54 3.99 0.68
N MET A 88 5.87 4.10 0.51
CA MET A 88 6.80 2.99 0.73
C MET A 88 6.72 2.45 2.16
N VAL A 89 6.62 3.35 3.15
CA VAL A 89 6.55 2.98 4.58
C VAL A 89 5.19 2.37 4.93
N GLU A 90 4.09 2.88 4.38
CA GLU A 90 2.73 2.38 4.60
C GLU A 90 2.55 0.96 4.08
N VAL A 91 3.07 0.66 2.87
CA VAL A 91 3.09 -0.71 2.35
C VAL A 91 4.04 -1.59 3.17
N GLY A 92 5.16 -1.06 3.64
CA GLY A 92 6.07 -1.78 4.54
C GLY A 92 7.17 -2.60 3.85
N GLY A 93 7.29 -2.50 2.52
CA GLY A 93 8.39 -3.08 1.73
C GLY A 93 8.06 -4.43 1.08
N ASN A 94 9.11 -5.09 0.60
CA ASN A 94 9.05 -6.30 -0.22
C ASN A 94 8.28 -7.44 0.43
N SER A 95 8.49 -7.67 1.72
CA SER A 95 7.85 -8.75 2.47
C SER A 95 6.33 -8.65 2.40
N TYR A 96 5.80 -7.47 2.69
CA TYR A 96 4.37 -7.22 2.69
C TYR A 96 3.80 -7.22 1.27
N ALA A 97 4.46 -6.55 0.33
CA ALA A 97 4.03 -6.56 -1.08
C ALA A 97 3.98 -7.99 -1.64
N ASN A 98 4.98 -8.83 -1.37
CA ASN A 98 4.99 -10.23 -1.79
C ASN A 98 3.90 -11.06 -1.10
N SER A 99 3.59 -10.80 0.18
CA SER A 99 2.48 -11.47 0.87
C SER A 99 1.11 -11.23 0.22
N ILE A 100 0.99 -10.13 -0.55
CA ILE A 100 -0.20 -9.79 -1.33
C ILE A 100 -0.06 -10.36 -2.74
N TYR A 101 0.90 -9.82 -3.52
CA TYR A 101 1.05 -10.07 -4.95
C TYR A 101 1.55 -11.47 -5.30
N GLU A 102 1.92 -12.29 -4.33
CA GLU A 102 2.38 -13.67 -4.54
C GLU A 102 1.64 -14.66 -3.64
N ALA A 103 0.50 -14.23 -3.04
CA ALA A 103 -0.27 -15.04 -2.10
C ALA A 103 -0.70 -16.41 -2.68
N PHE A 104 -0.90 -16.48 -4.00
CA PHE A 104 -1.28 -17.70 -4.74
C PHE A 104 -0.28 -18.02 -5.84
N LEU A 105 1.01 -17.77 -5.60
CA LEU A 105 2.05 -18.10 -6.57
C LEU A 105 2.11 -19.62 -6.81
N PRO A 106 1.90 -20.11 -8.05
CA PRO A 106 1.97 -21.54 -8.36
C PRO A 106 3.38 -22.10 -8.16
N LYS A 107 3.48 -23.31 -7.61
CA LYS A 107 4.78 -23.96 -7.33
C LYS A 107 5.55 -24.32 -8.61
N ASP A 108 4.82 -24.60 -9.68
CA ASP A 108 5.31 -24.89 -11.02
C ASP A 108 5.72 -23.65 -11.82
N HIS A 109 5.36 -22.46 -11.33
CA HIS A 109 5.75 -21.17 -11.90
C HIS A 109 6.43 -20.28 -10.85
N PRO A 110 7.63 -20.65 -10.36
CA PRO A 110 8.30 -19.92 -9.30
C PRO A 110 8.75 -18.53 -9.75
N LYS A 111 9.27 -17.74 -8.82
CA LYS A 111 9.87 -16.45 -9.16
C LYS A 111 11.06 -16.63 -10.12
N PRO A 112 11.31 -15.64 -11.00
CA PRO A 112 12.59 -15.49 -11.67
C PRO A 112 13.76 -15.50 -10.68
N LYS A 113 14.90 -16.00 -11.13
CA LYS A 113 16.19 -15.90 -10.44
C LYS A 113 16.99 -14.70 -10.95
N PRO A 114 18.08 -14.29 -10.28
CA PRO A 114 18.89 -13.16 -10.72
C PRO A 114 19.43 -13.29 -12.16
N ASP A 115 19.69 -14.51 -12.61
CA ASP A 115 20.21 -14.89 -13.92
C ASP A 115 19.12 -15.18 -14.98
N SER A 116 17.84 -15.17 -14.61
CA SER A 116 16.74 -15.44 -15.54
C SER A 116 16.68 -14.47 -16.73
N THR A 117 16.15 -14.94 -17.85
CA THR A 117 16.02 -14.15 -19.07
C THR A 117 15.13 -12.92 -18.86
N MET A 118 15.33 -11.89 -19.69
CA MET A 118 14.48 -10.70 -19.65
C MET A 118 13.03 -11.02 -20.02
N GLU A 119 12.83 -11.96 -20.94
CA GLU A 119 11.49 -12.43 -21.32
C GLU A 119 10.75 -13.04 -20.11
N TYR A 120 11.40 -13.93 -19.36
CA TYR A 120 10.78 -14.55 -18.20
C TYR A 120 10.47 -13.54 -17.09
N ARG A 121 11.40 -12.61 -16.84
CA ARG A 121 11.17 -11.48 -15.92
C ARG A 121 9.95 -10.65 -16.33
N THR A 122 9.87 -10.27 -17.60
CA THR A 122 8.75 -9.49 -18.13
C THR A 122 7.43 -10.22 -17.93
N LYS A 123 7.36 -11.49 -18.31
CA LYS A 123 6.16 -12.31 -18.15
C LYS A 123 5.72 -12.36 -16.68
N PHE A 124 6.65 -12.67 -15.78
CA PHE A 124 6.36 -12.78 -14.35
C PHE A 124 5.89 -11.46 -13.73
N ILE A 125 6.60 -10.35 -14.01
CA ILE A 125 6.30 -9.04 -13.42
C ILE A 125 4.94 -8.52 -13.91
N ARG A 126 4.59 -8.73 -15.19
CA ARG A 126 3.25 -8.40 -15.70
C ARG A 126 2.17 -9.25 -15.03
N ALA A 127 2.39 -10.57 -14.91
CA ALA A 127 1.48 -11.45 -14.18
C ALA A 127 1.27 -11.01 -12.72
N LYS A 128 2.34 -10.55 -12.08
CA LYS A 128 2.32 -10.11 -10.67
C LYS A 128 1.58 -8.80 -10.45
N TYR A 129 1.83 -7.77 -11.25
CA TYR A 129 1.35 -6.41 -10.96
C TYR A 129 0.31 -5.87 -11.95
N GLU A 130 0.36 -6.27 -13.23
CA GLU A 130 -0.57 -5.79 -14.26
C GLU A 130 -1.83 -6.65 -14.31
N THR A 131 -1.70 -7.97 -14.49
CA THR A 131 -2.86 -8.88 -14.53
C THR A 131 -3.23 -9.44 -13.16
N GLN A 132 -2.32 -9.32 -12.18
CA GLN A 132 -2.54 -9.70 -10.79
C GLN A 132 -3.00 -11.17 -10.62
N ASP A 133 -2.36 -12.07 -11.37
CA ASP A 133 -2.76 -13.47 -11.50
C ASP A 133 -2.67 -14.22 -10.17
N PHE A 134 -1.71 -13.84 -9.32
CA PHE A 134 -1.41 -14.51 -8.05
C PHE A 134 -2.16 -13.92 -6.84
N LEU A 135 -3.06 -12.95 -7.06
CA LEU A 135 -3.98 -12.48 -6.02
C LEU A 135 -5.16 -13.43 -5.83
N LYS A 136 -5.80 -13.38 -4.66
CA LYS A 136 -7.16 -13.95 -4.52
C LYS A 136 -8.07 -13.30 -5.57
N PRO A 137 -8.98 -14.06 -6.20
CA PRO A 137 -9.97 -13.48 -7.12
C PRO A 137 -10.73 -12.29 -6.51
N SER A 138 -10.98 -12.31 -5.20
CA SER A 138 -11.66 -11.25 -4.45
C SER A 138 -10.81 -10.00 -4.17
N LEU A 139 -9.51 -10.01 -4.47
CA LEU A 139 -8.56 -8.92 -4.23
C LEU A 139 -8.00 -8.33 -5.53
N ARG A 140 -8.43 -8.83 -6.69
CA ARG A 140 -8.03 -8.27 -7.99
C ARG A 140 -8.62 -6.88 -8.13
N ILE A 141 -7.76 -5.87 -8.18
CA ILE A 141 -8.17 -4.49 -8.38
C ILE A 141 -8.42 -4.31 -9.88
N SER A 142 -9.68 -4.42 -10.32
CA SER A 142 -10.07 -4.02 -11.67
C SER A 142 -10.07 -2.50 -11.77
N SER A 143 -8.93 -1.90 -12.13
CA SER A 143 -8.85 -0.50 -12.52
C SER A 143 -9.42 -0.31 -13.93
N ARG A 144 -10.75 -0.37 -14.07
CA ARG A 144 -11.44 0.14 -15.26
C ARG A 144 -12.64 1.00 -14.88
N SER A 145 -12.37 2.25 -14.55
CA SER A 145 -13.32 3.34 -14.81
C SER A 145 -12.58 4.51 -15.44
N SER A 146 -12.35 4.41 -16.75
CA SER A 146 -12.19 5.61 -17.59
C SER A 146 -13.46 6.43 -17.46
N PHE A 147 -13.44 7.47 -16.63
CA PHE A 147 -14.48 8.49 -16.63
C PHE A 147 -14.34 9.30 -17.93
N LYS A 148 -15.05 8.87 -18.97
CA LYS A 148 -15.34 9.73 -20.11
C LYS A 148 -16.31 10.81 -19.61
N SER A 149 -15.77 11.98 -19.31
CA SER A 149 -16.55 13.19 -19.09
C SER A 149 -17.15 13.62 -20.42
N THR A 150 -18.39 13.22 -20.70
CA THR A 150 -19.21 13.85 -21.73
C THR A 150 -20.04 14.94 -21.08
N THR A 151 -19.70 16.17 -21.47
CA THR A 151 -20.41 17.43 -21.23
C THR A 151 -21.81 17.45 -21.87
N SER A 152 -22.62 18.41 -21.39
CA SER A 152 -23.99 18.83 -21.80
C SER A 152 -25.05 18.38 -20.77
N VAL A 153 -25.91 19.22 -20.17
CA VAL A 153 -26.68 20.35 -20.72
C VAL A 153 -27.07 21.36 -19.61
N LYS A 154 -26.90 22.64 -19.96
CA LYS A 154 -27.59 23.91 -19.60
C LYS A 154 -28.64 23.98 -18.46
N SER A 155 -28.38 24.92 -17.55
CA SER A 155 -29.19 26.11 -17.18
C SER A 155 -30.67 25.98 -16.83
N VAL A 156 -31.08 26.43 -15.62
CA VAL A 156 -31.93 27.63 -15.37
C VAL A 156 -32.02 27.93 -13.87
N ASP A 157 -31.91 29.21 -13.52
CA ASP A 157 -32.09 29.80 -12.19
C ASP A 157 -33.57 29.84 -11.77
N SER A 158 -33.86 29.77 -10.47
CA SER A 158 -34.73 30.75 -9.78
C SER A 158 -34.92 30.44 -8.28
N ASN A 159 -34.85 31.51 -7.50
CA ASN A 159 -35.04 31.59 -6.05
C ASN A 159 -36.51 31.38 -5.64
N PHE A 160 -36.75 30.74 -4.49
CA PHE A 160 -37.81 31.19 -3.57
C PHE A 160 -37.57 30.71 -2.13
N SER A 161 -37.95 31.55 -1.19
CA SER A 161 -37.65 31.47 0.24
C SER A 161 -38.85 30.96 1.05
N SER A 162 -38.53 30.30 2.16
CA SER A 162 -39.22 30.31 3.48
C SER A 162 -40.44 29.42 3.77
N THR A 163 -40.40 28.91 5.02
CA THR A 163 -41.47 28.52 5.96
C THR A 163 -42.11 27.11 5.95
N SER A 164 -41.62 26.29 6.90
CA SER A 164 -42.36 25.49 7.90
C SER A 164 -43.63 24.73 7.51
N ARG A 165 -43.54 23.38 7.45
CA ARG A 165 -44.22 22.47 8.40
C ARG A 165 -43.84 21.00 8.13
N LYS A 166 -43.89 20.22 9.21
CA LYS A 166 -43.55 18.81 9.36
C LYS A 166 -44.22 17.93 8.29
N ASP A 167 -43.41 17.14 7.60
CA ASP A 167 -43.86 15.84 7.12
C ASP A 167 -42.74 14.81 7.25
N VAL A 168 -43.13 13.64 7.71
CA VAL A 168 -42.30 12.50 8.03
C VAL A 168 -42.03 11.77 6.72
N PHE A 169 -40.93 12.11 6.06
CA PHE A 169 -40.33 11.27 5.02
C PHE A 169 -38.82 11.30 5.21
N GLU A 170 -38.34 10.39 6.06
CA GLU A 170 -36.91 10.13 6.21
C GLU A 170 -36.39 9.55 4.89
N ASP A 171 -35.51 10.32 4.28
CA ASP A 171 -34.98 10.20 2.94
C ASP A 171 -34.23 8.88 2.77
N THR A 172 -34.91 7.88 2.21
CA THR A 172 -34.36 6.54 1.95
C THR A 172 -33.39 6.48 0.77
N ARG A 173 -32.60 7.53 0.49
CA ARG A 173 -31.74 7.58 -0.72
C ARG A 173 -30.27 7.96 -0.50
N GLU A 174 -29.76 7.96 0.73
CA GLU A 174 -28.34 8.28 0.99
C GLU A 174 -27.37 7.09 0.85
N PHE A 175 -27.87 5.85 0.87
CA PHE A 175 -27.03 4.64 0.80
C PHE A 175 -27.17 3.91 -0.55
N VAL A 176 -26.03 3.56 -1.15
CA VAL A 176 -25.92 2.75 -2.37
C VAL A 176 -26.21 1.28 -2.07
N GLY A 177 -25.91 0.83 -0.85
CA GLY A 177 -26.14 -0.54 -0.40
C GLY A 177 -25.37 -0.88 0.88
N GLU A 178 -25.31 -2.16 1.22
CA GLU A 178 -24.56 -2.70 2.36
C GLU A 178 -23.35 -3.49 1.84
N LEU A 179 -22.16 -3.20 2.38
CA LEU A 179 -20.94 -3.96 2.13
C LEU A 179 -20.73 -4.97 3.25
N ASN A 180 -20.77 -6.25 2.90
CA ASN A 180 -20.52 -7.38 3.79
C ASN A 180 -19.08 -7.88 3.61
N ILE A 181 -18.22 -7.62 4.57
CA ILE A 181 -16.81 -8.02 4.54
C ILE A 181 -16.61 -9.24 5.44
N THR A 182 -16.21 -10.36 4.85
CA THR A 182 -15.86 -11.56 5.63
C THR A 182 -14.42 -11.46 6.12
N LEU A 183 -14.24 -11.23 7.42
CA LEU A 183 -12.95 -11.25 8.09
C LEU A 183 -12.64 -12.68 8.52
N VAL A 184 -11.72 -13.32 7.82
CA VAL A 184 -11.37 -14.73 8.05
C VAL A 184 -10.26 -14.85 9.09
N LYS A 185 -9.05 -14.34 8.79
CA LYS A 185 -7.88 -14.46 9.66
C LYS A 185 -6.82 -13.39 9.39
N GLY A 186 -5.95 -13.15 10.38
CA GLY A 186 -4.68 -12.44 10.25
C GLY A 186 -3.51 -13.43 10.32
N THR A 187 -2.41 -13.14 9.65
CA THR A 187 -1.19 -13.96 9.69
C THR A 187 0.04 -13.07 9.73
N ASN A 188 1.09 -13.49 10.43
CA ASN A 188 2.36 -12.75 10.53
C ASN A 188 2.16 -11.30 11.00
N LEU A 189 1.23 -11.06 11.94
CA LEU A 189 1.04 -9.74 12.50
C LEU A 189 2.33 -9.29 13.21
N ALA A 190 2.78 -8.08 12.92
CA ALA A 190 4.05 -7.58 13.43
C ALA A 190 4.05 -7.57 14.97
N VAL A 191 4.98 -8.31 15.57
CA VAL A 191 5.23 -8.26 17.01
C VAL A 191 5.76 -6.87 17.34
N ARG A 192 4.93 -6.04 17.97
CA ARG A 192 5.30 -4.69 18.41
C ARG A 192 5.56 -4.60 19.90
N ASP A 193 5.33 -5.69 20.64
CA ASP A 193 5.41 -5.77 22.11
C ASP A 193 6.27 -6.96 22.57
N MET A 194 6.87 -6.85 23.75
CA MET A 194 7.90 -7.78 24.24
C MET A 194 7.38 -9.17 24.65
N LEU A 195 6.06 -9.43 24.63
CA LEU A 195 5.48 -10.71 25.10
C LEU A 195 4.29 -11.21 24.26
N THR A 196 3.17 -10.47 24.13
CA THR A 196 1.99 -10.89 23.33
C THR A 196 1.27 -9.69 22.68
N SER A 197 0.37 -9.94 21.73
CA SER A 197 -0.36 -8.90 20.99
C SER A 197 -1.84 -9.29 20.85
N ASP A 198 -2.73 -8.31 21.04
CA ASP A 198 -4.19 -8.50 20.99
C ASP A 198 -4.78 -7.88 19.70
N PRO A 199 -4.76 -8.58 18.55
CA PRO A 199 -5.16 -7.97 17.28
C PRO A 199 -6.67 -7.82 17.11
N TYR A 200 -7.00 -6.79 16.33
CA TYR A 200 -8.33 -6.53 15.79
C TYR A 200 -8.22 -5.72 14.49
N VAL A 201 -9.30 -5.70 13.71
CA VAL A 201 -9.40 -4.99 12.44
C VAL A 201 -10.50 -3.96 12.55
N VAL A 202 -10.22 -2.74 12.09
CA VAL A 202 -11.21 -1.69 11.94
C VAL A 202 -11.41 -1.43 10.45
N LEU A 203 -12.65 -1.60 10.02
CA LEU A 203 -13.13 -1.21 8.72
C LEU A 203 -13.62 0.23 8.77
N THR A 204 -13.15 1.09 7.86
CA THR A 204 -13.57 2.48 7.76
C THR A 204 -14.06 2.79 6.33
N LEU A 205 -15.26 3.36 6.22
CA LEU A 205 -15.83 3.84 4.95
C LEU A 205 -16.46 5.22 5.17
N GLY A 206 -15.85 6.27 4.63
CA GLY A 206 -16.22 7.65 4.95
C GLY A 206 -16.05 7.94 6.44
N GLY A 207 -17.11 8.41 7.10
CA GLY A 207 -17.14 8.63 8.56
C GLY A 207 -17.49 7.41 9.40
N GLN A 208 -17.88 6.29 8.77
CA GLN A 208 -18.31 5.08 9.47
C GLN A 208 -17.12 4.19 9.83
N LYS A 209 -17.17 3.58 11.01
CA LYS A 209 -16.18 2.64 11.51
C LYS A 209 -16.85 1.40 12.08
N VAL A 210 -16.33 0.22 11.73
CA VAL A 210 -16.82 -1.07 12.21
C VAL A 210 -15.61 -1.88 12.66
N GLN A 211 -15.67 -2.47 13.85
CA GLN A 211 -14.54 -3.16 14.47
C GLN A 211 -14.79 -4.66 14.56
N SER A 212 -13.74 -5.44 14.37
CA SER A 212 -13.73 -6.87 14.62
C SER A 212 -13.78 -7.22 16.11
N THR A 213 -14.06 -8.48 16.42
CA THR A 213 -13.74 -9.00 17.75
C THR A 213 -12.23 -8.91 18.01
N VAL A 214 -11.83 -8.69 19.26
CA VAL A 214 -10.40 -8.68 19.64
C VAL A 214 -9.98 -10.11 19.98
N LYS A 215 -8.91 -10.61 19.36
CA LYS A 215 -8.33 -11.91 19.72
C LYS A 215 -7.15 -11.66 20.66
N LYS A 216 -7.16 -12.30 21.83
CA LYS A 216 -6.13 -12.05 22.84
C LYS A 216 -4.89 -12.89 22.59
N SER A 217 -3.72 -12.28 22.69
CA SER A 217 -2.40 -12.90 22.62
C SER A 217 -2.20 -13.85 21.43
N ASP A 218 -2.81 -13.53 20.30
CA ASP A 218 -2.82 -14.38 19.10
C ASP A 218 -2.27 -13.61 17.91
N LEU A 219 -1.09 -13.99 17.41
CA LEU A 219 -0.47 -13.35 16.24
C LEU A 219 -0.99 -13.90 14.91
N ASN A 220 -1.81 -14.96 14.95
CA ASN A 220 -2.47 -15.56 13.80
C ASN A 220 -3.99 -15.68 14.03
N PRO A 221 -4.67 -14.57 14.38
CA PRO A 221 -6.05 -14.57 14.81
C PRO A 221 -6.97 -15.10 13.71
N VAL A 222 -7.90 -16.00 14.08
CA VAL A 222 -9.00 -16.46 13.22
C VAL A 222 -10.30 -15.88 13.75
N TRP A 223 -10.95 -15.04 12.94
CA TRP A 223 -12.20 -14.36 13.27
C TRP A 223 -13.41 -15.08 12.71
N ASN A 224 -13.38 -15.42 11.41
CA ASN A 224 -14.52 -15.98 10.67
C ASN A 224 -15.82 -15.21 10.90
N GLU A 225 -15.76 -13.88 10.87
CA GLU A 225 -16.89 -13.00 11.13
C GLU A 225 -17.19 -12.09 9.95
N VAL A 226 -18.41 -11.57 9.87
CA VAL A 226 -18.82 -10.65 8.80
C VAL A 226 -19.00 -9.25 9.39
N LEU A 227 -18.17 -8.31 8.94
CA LEU A 227 -18.30 -6.89 9.24
C LEU A 227 -19.18 -6.24 8.19
N LYS A 228 -20.23 -5.55 8.64
CA LYS A 228 -21.21 -4.90 7.75
C LYS A 228 -21.10 -3.39 7.85
N ILE A 229 -21.04 -2.71 6.71
CA ILE A 229 -20.99 -1.24 6.66
C ILE A 229 -21.85 -0.72 5.52
N SER A 230 -22.64 0.33 5.78
CA SER A 230 -23.47 0.96 4.75
C SER A 230 -22.60 1.80 3.81
N VAL A 231 -22.81 1.70 2.50
CA VAL A 231 -22.05 2.43 1.48
C VAL A 231 -22.78 3.73 1.14
N PRO A 232 -22.29 4.91 1.54
CA PRO A 232 -22.90 6.18 1.17
C PRO A 232 -22.64 6.49 -0.32
N ARG A 233 -23.47 7.30 -0.99
CA ARG A 233 -23.26 7.66 -2.42
C ARG A 233 -21.93 8.38 -2.70
N ASN A 234 -21.51 9.24 -1.77
CA ASN A 234 -20.21 9.91 -1.81
C ASN A 234 -19.23 9.16 -0.89
N TYR A 235 -18.73 8.01 -1.34
CA TYR A 235 -17.76 7.24 -0.59
C TYR A 235 -16.34 7.50 -1.11
N GLY A 236 -15.43 7.84 -0.20
CA GLY A 236 -13.99 7.82 -0.46
C GLY A 236 -13.45 6.37 -0.54
N PRO A 237 -12.12 6.17 -0.70
CA PRO A 237 -11.55 4.83 -0.73
C PRO A 237 -11.87 4.07 0.57
N LEU A 238 -12.22 2.79 0.43
CA LEU A 238 -12.38 1.87 1.56
C LEU A 238 -11.02 1.74 2.27
N LYS A 239 -10.98 2.00 3.57
CA LYS A 239 -9.77 1.85 4.37
C LYS A 239 -9.94 0.71 5.36
N LEU A 240 -9.05 -0.27 5.28
CA LEU A 240 -8.95 -1.35 6.25
C LEU A 240 -7.69 -1.12 7.08
N VAL A 241 -7.84 -0.91 8.39
CA VAL A 241 -6.71 -0.68 9.30
C VAL A 241 -6.70 -1.78 10.34
N SER A 242 -5.59 -2.50 10.45
CA SER A 242 -5.37 -3.46 11.54
C SER A 242 -4.72 -2.75 12.72
N PHE A 243 -5.19 -3.08 13.92
CA PHE A 243 -4.68 -2.53 15.17
C PHE A 243 -4.28 -3.67 16.10
N ILE A 244 -3.27 -3.42 16.92
CA ILE A 244 -2.77 -4.33 17.95
C ILE A 244 -2.88 -3.58 19.29
N ILE A 245 -3.65 -4.11 20.24
CA ILE A 245 -3.76 -3.50 21.58
C ILE A 245 -2.56 -3.91 22.44
N ARG A 246 -2.02 -2.94 23.18
CA ARG A 246 -1.10 -3.14 24.31
C ARG A 246 -1.89 -3.65 25.51
N THR A 247 -1.60 -4.82 26.01
CA THR A 247 -2.01 -5.24 27.35
C THR A 247 -0.88 -4.87 28.32
N PHE A 248 -1.16 -3.96 29.27
CA PHE A 248 -0.25 -3.60 30.37
C PHE A 248 -0.17 -4.72 31.40
#